data_AF-A0A6H9XEA0-F1
#
_entry.id   AF-A0A6H9XEA0-F1
#
_cell.length_a   1.000
_cell.length_b   1.000
_cell.length_c   1.000
_cell.angle_alpha   90.00
_cell.angle_beta   90.00
_cell.angle_gamma   90.00
#
_symmetry.space_group_name_H-M   'P 1'
#
loop_
_entity.id
_entity.type
_entity.pdbx_description
1 polymer ?
#
loop_
_entity_poly.entity_id
_entity_poly.type
_entity_poly.pdbx_seq_one_letter_code
_entity_poly.pdbx_strand_id
1 'polypeptide(L)'
;MSNQSTIPINTYCYITIFVCHYDSLAAAKERYQERLFTTTRCGYDIVFASEQVLDLGHVDYMFESLLSELIGFDEPPSEAEKKNYSTFTLTTIVNIPERSESGIDDLWFYVMNLLELDYVHEFPAVFPSRTRLIHMTPSGYEDPECEDV
;
A
#
# COMPACT_ATOMS: atom_id res chain seq x y z
N MET A 1 14.35 -0.33 40.07
CA MET A 1 14.09 0.34 38.79
C MET A 1 14.10 -0.74 37.74
N SER A 2 12.93 -1.19 37.26
CA SER A 2 12.87 -2.18 36.18
C SER A 2 13.31 -1.51 34.89
N ASN A 3 14.35 -2.02 34.25
CA ASN A 3 14.66 -1.69 32.87
C ASN A 3 13.45 -2.12 32.03
N GLN A 4 12.65 -1.16 31.56
CA GLN A 4 11.75 -1.42 30.45
C GLN A 4 12.63 -1.70 29.24
N SER A 5 12.69 -2.96 28.82
CA SER A 5 13.32 -3.32 27.56
C SER A 5 12.49 -2.67 26.46
N THR A 6 13.01 -1.62 25.83
CA THR A 6 12.39 -1.03 24.64
C THR A 6 12.36 -2.08 23.55
N ILE A 7 11.16 -2.42 23.06
CA ILE A 7 11.01 -3.31 21.91
C ILE A 7 11.70 -2.64 20.72
N PRO A 8 12.62 -3.32 20.01
CA PRO A 8 13.26 -2.73 18.84
C PRO A 8 12.22 -2.36 17.77
N ILE A 9 12.52 -1.33 16.98
CA ILE A 9 11.64 -0.82 15.93
C ILE A 9 12.34 -0.99 14.59
N ASN A 10 11.62 -1.55 13.62
CA ASN A 10 12.02 -1.62 12.22
C ASN A 10 11.27 -0.57 11.41
N THR A 11 11.93 -0.01 10.40
CA THR A 11 11.34 0.97 9.50
C THR A 11 11.15 0.34 8.12
N TYR A 12 9.91 0.33 7.65
CA TYR A 12 9.54 -0.26 6.37
C TYR A 12 8.98 0.79 5.43
N CYS A 13 9.36 0.70 4.16
CA CYS A 13 8.74 1.45 3.08
C CYS A 13 7.73 0.57 2.35
N TYR A 14 6.50 1.05 2.27
CA TYR A 14 5.41 0.44 1.55
C TYR A 14 5.15 1.23 0.27
N ILE A 15 5.16 0.53 -0.86
CA ILE A 15 4.81 1.08 -2.15
C ILE A 15 3.47 0.50 -2.55
N THR A 16 2.44 1.34 -2.53
CA THR A 16 1.08 0.98 -2.93
C THR A 16 0.87 1.42 -4.37
N ILE A 17 0.63 0.44 -5.23
CA ILE A 17 0.32 0.60 -6.65
C ILE A 17 -1.17 0.35 -6.82
N PHE A 18 -1.89 1.24 -7.50
CA PHE A 18 -3.32 1.07 -7.73
C PHE A 18 -3.73 1.55 -9.12
N VAL A 19 -4.87 1.06 -9.61
CA VAL A 19 -5.47 1.52 -10.87
C VAL A 19 -6.78 2.22 -10.60
N CYS A 20 -7.00 3.36 -11.24
CA CYS A 20 -8.30 4.01 -11.26
C CYS A 20 -8.49 4.86 -12.52
N HIS A 21 -9.74 5.26 -12.76
CA HIS A 21 -10.06 6.30 -13.73
C HIS A 21 -9.51 7.66 -13.24
N TYR A 22 -9.07 8.54 -14.13
CA TYR A 22 -8.54 9.87 -13.74
C TYR A 22 -9.54 10.69 -12.91
N ASP A 23 -10.82 10.66 -13.28
CA ASP A 23 -11.88 11.37 -12.55
C ASP A 23 -12.10 10.84 -11.12
N SER A 24 -11.71 9.58 -10.86
CA SER A 24 -11.82 8.94 -9.54
C SER A 24 -10.58 9.13 -8.68
N LEU A 25 -9.54 9.80 -9.20
CA LEU A 25 -8.26 9.93 -8.50
C LEU A 25 -8.39 10.67 -7.16
N ALA A 26 -9.25 11.68 -7.08
CA ALA A 26 -9.50 12.39 -5.82
C ALA A 26 -10.07 11.44 -4.75
N ALA A 27 -11.03 10.59 -5.12
CA ALA A 27 -11.62 9.61 -4.22
C ALA A 27 -10.62 8.51 -3.82
N ALA A 28 -9.75 8.06 -4.74
CA ALA A 28 -8.68 7.13 -4.42
C ALA A 28 -7.70 7.70 -3.37
N LYS A 29 -7.37 8.99 -3.49
CA LYS A 29 -6.54 9.69 -2.50
C LYS A 29 -7.24 9.83 -1.15
N GLU A 30 -8.55 10.11 -1.13
CA GLU A 30 -9.32 10.12 0.12
C GLU A 30 -9.31 8.75 0.79
N ARG A 31 -9.53 7.67 0.03
CA ARG A 31 -9.42 6.29 0.53
C ARG A 31 -8.05 6.02 1.13
N TYR A 32 -6.97 6.44 0.47
CA TYR A 32 -5.63 6.32 1.01
C TYR A 32 -5.48 7.03 2.37
N GLN A 33 -6.02 8.25 2.52
CA GLN A 33 -6.00 8.95 3.81
C GLN A 33 -6.77 8.19 4.91
N GLU A 34 -7.90 7.56 4.57
CA GLU A 34 -8.64 6.70 5.50
C GLU A 34 -7.81 5.48 5.95
N ARG A 35 -7.03 4.90 5.04
CA ARG A 35 -6.09 3.80 5.36
C ARG A 35 -4.98 4.24 6.30
N LEU A 36 -4.36 5.39 6.04
CA LEU A 36 -3.36 5.97 6.95
C LEU A 36 -3.94 6.24 8.35
N PHE A 37 -5.14 6.79 8.41
CA PHE A 37 -5.84 7.01 9.68
C PHE A 37 -6.13 5.69 10.42
N THR A 38 -6.53 4.64 9.69
CA THR A 38 -6.75 3.32 10.29
C THR A 38 -5.45 2.73 10.84
N THR A 39 -4.36 2.81 10.07
CA THR A 39 -3.02 2.34 10.49
C THR A 39 -2.53 3.04 11.76
N THR A 40 -2.69 4.35 11.85
CA THR A 40 -2.35 5.09 13.09
C THR A 40 -3.24 4.71 14.28
N ARG A 41 -4.53 4.43 14.05
CA ARG A 41 -5.42 3.92 15.12
C ARG A 41 -5.06 2.53 15.61
N CYS A 42 -4.42 1.72 14.79
CA CYS A 42 -3.85 0.44 15.19
C CYS A 42 -2.54 0.58 15.99
N GLY A 43 -2.04 1.81 16.21
CA GLY A 43 -0.87 2.09 17.04
C GLY A 43 0.46 2.12 16.28
N TYR A 44 0.44 2.08 14.94
CA TYR A 44 1.65 2.19 14.13
C TYR A 44 2.01 3.65 13.86
N ASP A 45 3.31 3.94 13.85
CA ASP A 45 3.85 5.28 13.63
C ASP A 45 4.19 5.49 12.15
N ILE A 46 3.47 6.39 11.49
CA ILE A 46 3.68 6.73 10.08
C ILE A 46 4.66 7.89 10.02
N VAL A 47 5.88 7.60 9.56
CA VAL A 47 6.98 8.56 9.44
C VAL A 47 6.82 9.43 8.19
N PHE A 48 6.30 8.83 7.13
CA PHE A 48 6.08 9.50 5.85
C PHE A 48 4.87 8.89 5.15
N ALA A 49 4.09 9.73 4.47
CA ALA A 49 3.04 9.31 3.58
C ALA A 49 2.98 10.27 2.39
N SER A 50 2.74 9.73 1.20
CA SER A 50 2.73 10.53 -0.03
C SER A 50 1.46 11.36 -0.13
N GLU A 51 1.58 12.68 -0.25
CA GLU A 51 0.42 13.57 -0.49
C GLU A 51 0.00 13.62 -1.98
N GLN A 52 0.93 13.27 -2.86
CA GLN A 52 0.75 13.23 -4.29
C GLN A 52 0.99 11.81 -4.80
N VAL A 53 0.26 11.46 -5.86
CA VAL A 53 0.46 10.20 -6.57
C VAL A 53 1.48 10.40 -7.69
N LEU A 54 2.28 9.38 -7.96
CA LEU A 54 3.04 9.30 -9.20
C LEU A 54 2.20 8.56 -10.24
N ASP A 55 1.97 9.19 -11.39
CA ASP A 55 1.33 8.57 -12.55
C ASP A 55 2.38 7.73 -13.31
N LEU A 56 2.14 6.43 -13.41
CA LEU A 56 3.01 5.47 -14.09
C LEU A 56 2.50 5.09 -15.49
N GLY A 57 1.32 5.57 -15.89
CA GLY A 57 0.68 5.17 -17.14
C GLY A 57 0.24 3.70 -17.13
N HIS A 58 0.43 3.04 -18.27
CA HIS A 58 0.03 1.65 -18.47
C HIS A 58 1.25 0.74 -18.31
N VAL A 59 1.52 0.31 -17.07
CA VAL A 59 2.56 -0.69 -16.80
C VAL A 59 1.97 -2.07 -17.07
N ASP A 60 2.22 -2.62 -18.28
CA ASP A 60 1.50 -3.73 -18.92
C ASP A 60 0.89 -4.79 -17.97
N TYR A 61 1.70 -5.46 -17.12
CA TYR A 61 1.16 -6.54 -16.29
C TYR A 61 0.31 -6.05 -15.10
N MET A 62 0.77 -5.02 -14.40
CA MET A 62 0.07 -4.50 -13.21
C MET A 62 -1.19 -3.74 -13.60
N PHE A 63 -1.13 -2.98 -14.70
CA PHE A 63 -2.28 -2.23 -15.20
C PHE A 63 -3.42 -3.16 -15.60
N GLU A 64 -3.16 -4.16 -16.45
CA GLU A 64 -4.20 -5.07 -16.93
C GLU A 64 -4.75 -5.96 -15.79
N SER A 65 -3.89 -6.42 -14.87
CA SER A 65 -4.34 -7.21 -13.72
C SER A 65 -5.30 -6.41 -12.84
N LEU A 66 -4.92 -5.20 -12.41
CA LEU A 66 -5.75 -4.38 -11.53
C LEU A 66 -6.98 -3.82 -12.24
N LEU A 67 -6.86 -3.48 -13.52
CA LEU A 67 -8.03 -3.08 -14.32
C LEU A 67 -9.06 -4.21 -14.38
N SER A 68 -8.63 -5.47 -14.53
CA SER A 68 -9.57 -6.60 -14.51
C SER A 68 -10.31 -6.75 -13.17
N GLU A 69 -9.66 -6.43 -12.04
CA GLU A 69 -10.30 -6.44 -10.71
C GLU A 69 -11.31 -5.31 -10.54
N LEU A 70 -11.04 -4.14 -11.14
CA LEU A 70 -11.92 -2.97 -11.15
C LEU A 70 -13.20 -3.22 -11.96
N ILE A 71 -13.04 -3.83 -13.15
CA ILE A 71 -14.14 -4.11 -14.08
C ILE A 71 -14.92 -5.36 -13.64
N GLY A 72 -14.25 -6.30 -12.97
CA GLY A 72 -14.85 -7.51 -12.44
C GLY A 72 -15.35 -8.45 -13.53
N PHE A 73 -16.67 -8.62 -13.61
CA PHE A 73 -17.33 -9.48 -14.62
C PHE A 73 -17.92 -8.69 -15.81
N ASP A 74 -17.76 -7.36 -15.82
CA ASP A 74 -18.28 -6.52 -16.90
C ASP A 74 -17.43 -6.65 -18.18
N GLU A 75 -17.95 -6.10 -19.29
CA GLU A 75 -17.23 -6.05 -20.55
C GLU A 75 -15.94 -5.23 -20.38
N PRO A 76 -14.77 -5.75 -20.80
CA PRO A 76 -13.53 -5.00 -20.73
C PRO A 76 -13.61 -3.70 -21.52
N PRO A 77 -13.06 -2.59 -20.99
CA PRO A 77 -13.05 -1.31 -21.70
C PRO A 77 -12.28 -1.45 -23.02
N SER A 78 -12.77 -0.75 -24.04
CA SER A 78 -12.05 -0.60 -25.30
C SER A 78 -10.69 0.09 -25.09
N GLU A 79 -9.76 -0.09 -26.03
CA GLU A 79 -8.45 0.58 -25.99
C GLU A 79 -8.54 2.12 -25.94
N ALA A 80 -9.66 2.69 -26.40
CA ALA A 80 -9.91 4.12 -26.28
C ALA A 80 -10.31 4.50 -24.84
N GLU A 81 -11.14 3.69 -24.19
CA GLU A 81 -11.59 3.91 -22.80
C GLU A 81 -10.48 3.64 -21.78
N LYS A 82 -9.61 2.65 -22.04
CA LYS A 82 -8.42 2.37 -21.20
C LYS A 82 -7.52 3.59 -21.02
N LYS A 83 -7.49 4.52 -21.97
CA LYS A 83 -6.73 5.78 -21.87
C LYS A 83 -7.21 6.70 -20.76
N ASN A 84 -8.42 6.49 -20.24
CA ASN A 84 -8.94 7.26 -19.12
C ASN A 84 -8.59 6.64 -17.76
N TYR A 85 -7.89 5.50 -17.76
CA TYR A 85 -7.36 4.84 -16.58
C TYR A 85 -5.84 4.96 -16.58
N SER A 86 -5.26 4.95 -15.39
CA SER A 86 -3.82 4.85 -15.24
C SER A 86 -3.46 4.06 -13.98
N THR A 87 -2.23 3.56 -13.95
CA THR A 87 -1.60 3.05 -12.75
C THR A 87 -0.96 4.21 -12.00
N PHE A 88 -1.25 4.29 -10.70
CA PHE A 88 -0.69 5.28 -9.80
C PHE A 88 0.12 4.61 -8.70
N THR A 89 1.04 5.35 -8.11
CA THR A 89 1.86 4.89 -6.98
C THR A 89 1.88 5.90 -5.85
N LEU A 90 1.84 5.35 -4.63
CA LEU A 90 2.01 6.04 -3.36
C LEU A 90 3.07 5.33 -2.52
N THR A 91 3.81 6.10 -1.72
CA THR A 91 4.80 5.59 -0.77
C THR A 91 4.42 5.97 0.65
N THR A 92 4.52 4.99 1.56
CA THR A 92 4.30 5.16 3.00
C THR A 92 5.46 4.56 3.77
N ILE A 93 6.05 5.29 4.72
CA ILE A 93 7.10 4.75 5.60
C ILE A 93 6.50 4.62 7.00
N VAL A 94 6.61 3.43 7.56
CA VAL A 94 6.01 3.07 8.85
C VAL A 94 7.07 2.46 9.77
N ASN A 95 7.08 2.92 11.01
CA ASN A 95 7.81 2.32 12.11
C ASN A 95 6.96 1.22 12.73
N ILE A 96 7.51 0.00 12.76
CA ILE A 96 6.83 -1.20 13.25
C ILE A 96 7.71 -1.85 14.32
N PRO A 97 7.17 -2.13 15.53
CA PRO A 97 7.92 -2.85 16.54
C PRO A 97 8.26 -4.27 16.03
N GLU A 98 9.44 -4.79 16.36
CA GLU A 98 9.87 -6.15 15.96
C GLU A 98 8.88 -7.23 16.40
N ARG A 99 8.18 -7.02 17.52
CA ARG A 99 7.16 -7.92 18.05
C ARG A 99 6.01 -7.12 18.64
N SER A 100 4.80 -7.64 18.53
CA SER A 100 3.66 -7.07 19.27
C SER A 100 3.69 -7.50 20.72
N GLU A 101 3.09 -6.68 21.60
CA GLU A 101 2.82 -7.06 22.99
C GLU A 101 1.92 -8.30 23.08
N SER A 102 1.11 -8.56 22.04
CA SER A 102 0.24 -9.72 21.90
C SER A 102 0.93 -10.98 21.35
N GLY A 103 2.21 -10.91 20.96
CA GLY A 103 2.95 -12.06 20.41
C GLY A 103 2.54 -12.48 18.99
N ILE A 104 1.89 -11.60 18.24
CA ILE A 104 1.66 -11.74 16.80
C ILE A 104 3.00 -11.50 16.09
N ASP A 105 3.44 -12.52 15.34
CA ASP A 105 4.53 -12.46 14.37
C ASP A 105 4.00 -11.84 13.05
N ASP A 106 4.88 -11.29 12.21
CA ASP A 106 4.57 -10.69 10.89
C ASP A 106 3.74 -9.39 10.90
N LEU A 107 4.03 -8.50 11.84
CA LEU A 107 3.38 -7.17 11.90
C LEU A 107 3.56 -6.35 10.62
N TRP A 108 4.67 -6.51 9.91
CA TRP A 108 4.92 -5.87 8.63
C TRP A 108 3.88 -6.28 7.57
N PHE A 109 3.42 -7.54 7.59
CA PHE A 109 2.40 -8.05 6.67
C PHE A 109 1.03 -7.53 7.05
N TYR A 110 0.75 -7.45 8.36
CA TYR A 110 -0.50 -6.84 8.84
C TYR A 110 -0.61 -5.37 8.41
N VAL A 111 0.45 -4.57 8.57
CA VAL A 111 0.48 -3.18 8.11
C VAL A 111 0.33 -3.08 6.59
N MET A 112 0.94 -3.99 5.83
CA MET A 112 0.76 -4.06 4.37
C MET A 112 -0.73 -4.17 4.00
N ASN A 113 -1.48 -5.05 4.66
CA ASN A 113 -2.92 -5.21 4.44
C ASN A 113 -3.74 -3.98 4.89
N LEU A 114 -3.30 -3.25 5.91
CA LEU A 114 -3.98 -2.01 6.32
C LEU A 114 -3.81 -0.88 5.28
N LEU A 115 -2.75 -0.93 4.48
CA LEU A 115 -2.42 0.09 3.48
C LEU A 115 -3.02 -0.18 2.09
N GLU A 116 -3.54 -1.39 1.84
CA GLU A 116 -4.32 -1.66 0.62
C GLU A 116 -5.57 -0.77 0.56
N LEU A 117 -5.88 -0.21 -0.61
CA LEU A 117 -6.99 0.73 -0.76
C LEU A 117 -8.35 0.03 -0.61
N ASP A 118 -8.46 -1.18 -1.14
CA ASP A 118 -9.63 -2.04 -1.02
C ASP A 118 -9.38 -3.25 -0.14
N TYR A 119 -10.46 -3.76 0.45
CA TYR A 119 -10.40 -5.02 1.19
C TYR A 119 -10.40 -6.22 0.23
N VAL A 120 -9.71 -7.29 0.61
CA VAL A 120 -9.59 -8.57 -0.14
C VAL A 120 -10.93 -9.19 -0.57
N HIS A 121 -12.06 -8.76 0.00
CA HIS A 121 -13.40 -9.30 -0.30
C HIS A 121 -14.32 -8.34 -1.06
N GLU A 122 -13.83 -7.17 -1.45
CA GLU A 122 -14.58 -6.21 -2.26
C GLU A 122 -14.41 -6.57 -3.74
N PHE A 123 -15.44 -7.15 -4.35
CA PHE A 123 -15.45 -7.50 -5.77
C PHE A 123 -16.77 -7.11 -6.45
N PRO A 124 -16.74 -6.34 -7.57
CA PRO A 124 -15.56 -5.72 -8.15
C PRO A 124 -14.89 -4.74 -7.18
N ALA A 125 -13.57 -4.60 -7.31
CA ALA A 125 -12.80 -3.65 -6.53
C ALA A 125 -13.20 -2.20 -6.93
N VAL A 126 -13.02 -1.24 -6.03
CA VAL A 126 -13.27 0.19 -6.30
C VAL A 126 -11.97 0.90 -6.68
N PHE A 127 -10.88 0.60 -5.97
CA PHE A 127 -9.51 1.02 -6.19
C PHE A 127 -8.58 -0.18 -6.00
N PRO A 128 -8.57 -1.16 -6.92
CA PRO A 128 -7.73 -2.33 -6.79
C PRO A 128 -6.27 -1.91 -6.66
N SER A 129 -5.62 -2.42 -5.63
CA SER A 129 -4.25 -2.09 -5.29
C SER A 129 -3.41 -3.31 -4.98
N ARG A 130 -2.09 -3.14 -5.08
CA ARG A 130 -1.08 -4.02 -4.52
C ARG A 130 -0.07 -3.18 -3.77
N THR A 131 0.20 -3.56 -2.54
CA THR A 131 1.20 -2.96 -1.69
C THR A 131 2.36 -3.93 -1.56
N ARG A 132 3.55 -3.47 -1.94
CA ARG A 132 4.80 -4.19 -1.70
C ARG A 132 5.61 -3.51 -0.60
N LEU A 133 6.42 -4.28 0.08
CA LEU A 133 7.28 -3.86 1.17
C LEU A 133 8.73 -3.73 0.67
N ILE A 134 9.47 -2.78 1.24
CA ILE A 134 10.92 -2.66 1.13
C ILE A 134 11.46 -2.45 2.55
N HIS A 135 12.38 -3.31 2.98
CA HIS A 135 13.15 -3.05 4.20
C HIS A 135 14.17 -1.95 3.92
N MET A 136 14.18 -0.91 4.75
CA MET A 136 15.08 0.23 4.57
C MET A 136 16.24 0.17 5.54
N THR A 137 17.45 0.30 5.01
CA THR A 137 18.62 0.64 5.82
C THR A 137 18.47 2.04 6.43
N PRO A 138 19.20 2.38 7.51
CA PRO A 138 19.14 3.72 8.11
C PRO A 138 19.52 4.88 7.17
N SER A 139 20.26 4.60 6.10
CA SER A 139 20.62 5.57 5.04
C SER A 139 19.54 5.72 3.96
N GLY A 140 18.47 4.94 4.04
CA GLY A 140 17.32 5.01 3.15
C GLY A 140 17.43 4.19 1.87
N TYR A 141 18.43 3.31 1.77
CA TYR A 141 18.53 2.33 0.68
C TYR A 141 17.74 1.08 1.02
N GLU A 142 17.20 0.43 -0.02
CA GLU A 142 16.70 -0.93 0.06
C GLU A 142 17.80 -1.85 0.58
N ASP A 143 17.47 -2.64 1.61
CA ASP A 143 18.37 -3.58 2.23
C ASP A 143 18.49 -4.84 1.35
N PRO A 144 19.66 -5.09 0.74
CA PRO A 144 19.83 -6.21 -0.19
C PRO A 144 19.90 -7.58 0.49
N GLU A 145 20.02 -7.64 1.82
CA GLU A 145 20.08 -8.89 2.59
C GLU A 145 18.71 -9.39 3.05
N CYS A 146 17.65 -8.62 2.81
CA CYS A 146 16.29 -9.06 3.10
C CYS A 146 15.80 -9.90 1.91
N GLU A 147 15.77 -11.23 2.07
CA GLU A 147 15.12 -12.12 1.10
C GLU A 147 13.66 -11.64 0.91
N ASP A 148 13.23 -11.56 -0.36
CA ASP A 148 11.85 -11.22 -0.73
C ASP A 148 10.87 -12.09 0.08
N VAL A 149 10.11 -11.48 1.00
CA VAL A 149 9.10 -12.16 1.81
C VAL A 149 7.78 -12.24 1.07
#